data_AF-A0AAN9P9Y9-F1
#
_entry.id   AF-A0AAN9P9Y9-F1
#
_cell.length_a   1.000
_cell.length_b   1.000
_cell.length_c   1.000
_cell.angle_alpha   90.00
_cell.angle_beta   90.00
_cell.angle_gamma   90.00
#
_symmetry.space_group_name_H-M   'P 1'
#
loop_
_entity.id
_entity.type
_entity.pdbx_description
1 polymer ?
#
loop_
_entity_poly.entity_id
_entity_poly.type
_entity_poly.pdbx_seq_one_letter_code
_entity_poly.pdbx_strand_id
1 'polypeptide(L)'
;MFLLIFSTMEFNELKNASAAEPDRANSNSFTPTEESCAYTVSDVDASESDEVSLDELLLDGRAMKKIELLAAMVGVDSPEPAIVLTEVVRILKVLEKMNE
;
A
#
# COMPACT_ATOMS: atom_id res chain seq x y z
N MET A 1 10.65 18.38 -18.88
CA MET A 1 9.24 18.48 -18.46
C MET A 1 8.78 17.07 -18.11
N PHE A 2 8.80 16.72 -16.82
CA PHE A 2 8.18 15.50 -16.33
C PHE A 2 6.71 15.81 -16.09
N LEU A 3 5.85 15.41 -17.04
CA LEU A 3 4.40 15.53 -16.86
C LEU A 3 3.92 14.36 -16.00
N LEU A 4 3.64 14.69 -14.74
CA LEU A 4 2.71 14.01 -13.87
C LEU A 4 1.37 13.82 -14.59
N ILE A 5 1.05 12.59 -14.97
CA ILE A 5 -0.33 12.15 -15.11
C ILE A 5 -0.41 10.77 -14.45
N PHE A 6 -0.51 10.76 -13.12
CA PHE A 6 -1.21 9.68 -12.44
C PHE A 6 -2.65 9.75 -12.92
N SER A 7 -2.93 9.09 -14.04
CA SER A 7 -4.29 8.92 -14.53
C SER A 7 -4.98 8.04 -13.50
N THR A 8 -5.96 8.62 -12.83
CA THR A 8 -6.83 8.01 -11.82
C THR A 8 -7.36 6.67 -12.32
N MET A 9 -6.81 5.57 -11.80
CA MET A 9 -7.44 4.27 -11.93
C MET A 9 -8.33 4.09 -10.70
N GLU A 10 -9.60 4.45 -10.87
CA GLU A 10 -10.63 4.22 -9.85
C GLU A 10 -10.72 2.73 -9.54
N PHE A 11 -10.53 2.38 -8.26
CA PHE A 11 -10.85 1.05 -7.74
C PHE A 11 -12.38 0.91 -7.71
N ASN A 12 -12.95 0.24 -8.69
CA ASN A 12 -14.38 -0.09 -8.64
C ASN A 12 -14.61 -1.17 -7.57
N GLU A 13 -15.28 -0.76 -6.49
CA GLU A 13 -15.83 -1.62 -5.44
C GLU A 13 -16.73 -2.72 -6.04
N LEU A 14 -16.41 -3.98 -5.74
CA LEU A 14 -17.27 -5.13 -6.01
C LEU A 14 -18.53 -5.05 -5.14
N LYS A 15 -19.60 -4.48 -5.69
CA LYS A 15 -20.93 -4.43 -5.07
C LYS A 15 -21.54 -5.84 -5.05
N ASN A 16 -21.53 -6.47 -3.86
CA ASN A 16 -22.35 -7.64 -3.57
C ASN A 16 -23.84 -7.29 -3.75
N ALA A 17 -24.49 -7.90 -4.74
CA ALA A 17 -25.92 -7.76 -4.97
C ALA A 17 -26.70 -8.70 -4.03
N SER A 18 -27.30 -8.16 -2.98
CA SER A 18 -28.45 -8.78 -2.33
C SER A 18 -29.67 -7.88 -2.51
N ALA A 19 -30.64 -8.36 -3.29
CA ALA A 19 -31.87 -7.64 -3.60
C ALA A 19 -32.87 -7.72 -2.43
N ALA A 20 -33.27 -6.56 -1.90
CA ALA A 20 -34.60 -6.27 -1.34
C ALA A 20 -34.71 -4.77 -0.97
N GLU A 21 -35.59 -4.04 -1.65
CA GLU A 21 -36.08 -2.66 -1.37
C GLU A 21 -37.08 -2.63 -0.19
N PRO A 22 -37.64 -1.47 0.26
CA PRO A 22 -37.16 -0.07 0.30
C PRO A 22 -37.34 0.60 1.69
N ASP A 23 -37.05 1.91 1.75
CA ASP A 23 -37.51 2.93 2.70
C ASP A 23 -36.78 3.12 4.05
N ARG A 24 -35.91 4.14 4.12
CA ARG A 24 -36.10 5.26 5.07
C ARG A 24 -35.18 6.45 4.79
N ALA A 25 -35.77 7.59 4.50
CA ALA A 25 -35.12 8.90 4.56
C ALA A 25 -34.62 9.20 5.99
N ASN A 26 -33.39 9.71 6.13
CA ASN A 26 -33.06 10.61 7.23
C ASN A 26 -31.94 11.57 6.84
N SER A 27 -32.19 12.85 7.08
CA SER A 27 -31.38 13.99 6.63
C SER A 27 -30.46 14.51 7.73
N ASN A 28 -29.33 15.07 7.29
CA ASN A 28 -28.52 16.12 7.94
C ASN A 28 -27.58 15.74 9.09
N SER A 29 -26.27 16.00 8.91
CA SER A 29 -25.57 17.11 9.57
C SER A 29 -24.07 17.01 9.30
N PHE A 30 -23.52 18.00 8.58
CA PHE A 30 -22.06 18.20 8.51
C PHE A 30 -21.61 18.93 9.78
N THR A 31 -20.80 18.26 10.59
CA THR A 31 -19.96 18.90 11.61
C THR A 31 -18.54 18.38 11.44
N PRO A 32 -17.52 19.25 11.28
CA PRO A 32 -16.14 18.81 11.34
C PRO A 32 -15.81 18.57 12.83
N THR A 33 -15.82 17.31 13.25
CA THR A 33 -15.33 16.96 14.58
C THR A 33 -13.81 16.88 14.50
N GLU A 34 -13.14 17.90 15.00
CA GLU A 34 -11.70 17.91 15.25
C GLU A 34 -11.36 17.00 16.44
N GLU A 35 -11.44 15.68 16.19
CA GLU A 35 -10.95 14.66 17.10
C GLU A 35 -9.43 14.53 16.93
N SER A 36 -8.72 15.21 17.82
CA SER A 36 -7.30 14.98 18.09
C SER A 36 -7.10 13.50 18.42
N CYS A 37 -6.60 12.73 17.45
CA CYS A 37 -6.19 11.36 17.66
C CYS A 37 -5.00 11.34 18.64
N ALA A 38 -5.30 11.20 19.92
CA ALA A 38 -4.33 10.91 20.96
C ALA A 38 -3.60 9.61 20.57
N TYR A 39 -2.30 9.74 20.30
CA TYR A 39 -1.42 8.63 19.98
C TYR A 39 -1.21 7.81 21.25
N THR A 40 -2.12 6.86 21.54
CA THR A 40 -1.82 5.84 22.54
C THR A 40 -0.82 4.89 21.92
N VAL A 41 0.45 5.07 22.29
CA VAL A 41 1.51 4.08 22.10
C VAL A 41 1.09 2.84 22.89
N SER A 42 0.33 1.95 22.26
CA SER A 42 0.14 0.60 22.77
C SER A 42 1.46 -0.10 22.56
N ASP A 43 2.16 -0.36 23.66
CA ASP A 43 3.33 -1.22 23.74
C ASP A 43 3.14 -2.45 22.86
N VAL A 44 3.84 -2.48 21.72
CA VAL A 44 3.94 -3.67 20.90
C VAL A 44 4.83 -4.62 21.68
N ASP A 45 4.15 -5.54 22.37
CA ASP A 45 4.70 -6.76 22.94
C ASP A 45 5.76 -7.30 21.97
N ALA A 46 7.01 -7.38 22.44
CA ALA A 46 8.13 -7.94 21.72
C ALA A 46 7.95 -9.47 21.69
N SER A 47 6.90 -9.91 21.01
CA SER A 47 6.64 -11.31 20.71
C SER A 47 7.78 -11.79 19.81
N GLU A 48 8.70 -12.52 20.43
CA GLU A 48 9.58 -13.56 19.87
C GLU A 48 9.47 -13.63 18.34
N SER A 49 10.41 -12.98 17.64
CA SER A 49 10.40 -12.96 16.18
C SER A 49 10.77 -14.35 15.67
N ASP A 50 9.78 -15.21 15.49
CA ASP A 50 9.91 -16.36 14.61
C ASP A 50 10.43 -15.82 13.27
N GLU A 51 11.63 -16.26 12.86
CA GLU A 51 12.29 -15.78 11.65
C GLU A 51 11.43 -16.16 10.43
N VAL A 52 10.59 -15.23 9.97
CA VAL A 52 9.79 -15.41 8.75
C VAL A 52 10.73 -15.39 7.56
N SER A 53 10.81 -16.51 6.83
CA SER A 53 11.61 -16.60 5.62
C SER A 53 11.10 -15.61 4.58
N LEU A 54 12.01 -14.98 3.82
CA LEU A 54 11.62 -14.12 2.70
C LEU A 54 10.79 -14.88 1.66
N ASP A 55 11.07 -16.16 1.44
CA ASP A 55 10.29 -16.99 0.53
C ASP A 55 8.86 -17.19 1.04
N GLU A 56 8.71 -17.39 2.35
CA GLU A 56 7.39 -17.49 2.99
C GLU A 56 6.63 -16.17 2.96
N LEU A 57 7.34 -15.06 3.14
CA LEU A 57 6.77 -13.72 3.05
C LEU A 57 6.30 -13.40 1.62
N LEU A 58 7.07 -13.82 0.60
CA LEU A 58 6.74 -13.57 -0.81
C LEU A 58 5.62 -14.47 -1.33
N LEU A 59 5.34 -15.59 -0.65
CA LEU A 59 4.17 -16.42 -0.92
C LEU A 59 2.86 -15.75 -0.46
N ASP A 60 2.91 -14.73 0.39
CA ASP A 60 1.75 -13.90 0.70
C ASP A 60 1.37 -13.07 -0.55
N GLY A 61 0.15 -13.26 -1.06
CA GLY A 61 -0.38 -12.48 -2.17
C GLY A 61 -0.37 -10.96 -1.91
N ARG A 62 -0.33 -10.53 -0.64
CA ARG A 62 -0.10 -9.13 -0.29
C ARG A 62 1.33 -8.66 -0.59
N ALA A 63 2.33 -9.48 -0.29
CA ALA A 63 3.73 -9.16 -0.56
C ALA A 63 3.99 -9.08 -2.07
N MET A 64 3.41 -10.00 -2.84
CA MET A 64 3.53 -9.98 -4.31
C MET A 64 2.94 -8.70 -4.92
N LYS A 65 1.78 -8.22 -4.45
CA LYS A 65 1.22 -6.92 -4.89
C LYS A 65 2.14 -5.73 -4.60
N LYS A 66 2.89 -5.76 -3.49
CA LYS A 66 3.88 -4.72 -3.19
C LYS A 66 5.09 -4.81 -4.12
N ILE A 67 5.52 -6.01 -4.48
CA ILE A 67 6.58 -6.21 -5.49
C ILE A 67 6.14 -5.69 -6.86
N GLU A 68 4.92 -5.98 -7.29
CA GLU A 68 4.37 -5.45 -8.55
C GLU A 68 4.29 -3.93 -8.56
N LEU A 69 3.84 -3.32 -7.45
CA LEU A 69 3.83 -1.87 -7.30
C LEU A 69 5.25 -1.30 -7.38
N LEU A 70 6.21 -1.91 -6.69
CA LEU A 70 7.61 -1.51 -6.76
C LEU A 70 8.15 -1.62 -8.18
N ALA A 71 7.87 -2.72 -8.89
CA ALA A 71 8.27 -2.92 -10.29
C ALA A 71 7.78 -1.76 -11.19
N ALA A 72 6.52 -1.36 -11.03
CA ALA A 72 5.96 -0.22 -11.75
C ALA A 72 6.63 1.11 -11.37
N MET A 73 6.96 1.31 -10.10
CA MET A 73 7.64 2.52 -9.61
C MET A 73 9.08 2.63 -10.11
N VAL A 74 9.81 1.52 -10.17
CA VAL A 74 11.20 1.48 -10.65
C VAL A 74 11.32 1.32 -12.17
N GLY A 75 10.21 1.06 -12.87
CA GLY A 75 10.19 0.87 -14.31
C GLY A 75 10.77 -0.47 -14.78
N VAL A 76 10.54 -1.53 -14.02
CA VAL A 76 11.01 -2.90 -14.32
C VAL A 76 9.83 -3.72 -14.85
N ASP A 77 9.97 -4.31 -16.04
CA ASP A 77 8.94 -5.11 -16.72
C ASP A 77 8.80 -6.55 -16.19
N SER A 78 9.35 -6.82 -15.00
CA SER A 78 9.35 -8.14 -14.39
C SER A 78 8.81 -8.06 -12.96
N PRO A 79 7.84 -8.91 -12.60
CA PRO A 79 7.35 -9.02 -11.22
C PRO A 79 8.25 -9.94 -10.37
N GLU A 80 9.40 -10.40 -10.90
CA GLU A 80 10.34 -11.26 -10.17
C GLU A 80 10.93 -10.52 -8.97
N PRO A 81 10.68 -10.95 -7.72
CA PRO A 81 11.08 -10.21 -6.51
C PRO A 81 12.57 -9.89 -6.45
N ALA A 82 13.43 -10.82 -6.86
CA ALA A 82 14.87 -10.62 -6.87
C ALA A 82 15.30 -9.48 -7.81
N ILE A 83 14.67 -9.39 -8.99
CA ILE A 83 14.99 -8.35 -9.98
C ILE A 83 14.53 -6.99 -9.46
N VAL A 84 13.28 -6.92 -8.98
CA VAL A 84 12.69 -5.67 -8.47
C VAL A 84 13.48 -5.14 -7.28
N LEU A 85 13.79 -5.99 -6.29
CA LEU A 85 14.53 -5.57 -5.10
C LEU A 85 15.97 -5.16 -5.41
N THR A 86 16.62 -5.83 -6.37
CA THR A 86 17.95 -5.42 -6.84
C THR A 86 17.93 -4.00 -7.41
N GLU A 87 16.91 -3.68 -8.21
CA GLU A 87 16.78 -2.36 -8.83
C GLU A 87 16.45 -1.26 -7.81
N VAL A 88 15.56 -1.55 -6.85
CA VAL A 88 15.28 -0.65 -5.72
C VAL A 88 16.57 -0.33 -4.97
N VAL A 89 17.36 -1.33 -4.60
CA VAL A 89 18.64 -1.14 -3.89
C VAL A 89 19.63 -0.34 -4.73
N ARG A 90 19.68 -0.57 -6.05
CA ARG A 90 20.53 0.20 -6.97
C ARG A 90 20.15 1.69 -6.95
N ILE A 91 18.86 2.01 -7.04
CA ILE A 91 18.37 3.39 -7.02
C ILE A 91 18.68 4.07 -5.69
N LEU A 92 18.41 3.40 -4.55
CA LEU A 92 18.70 3.96 -3.22
C LEU A 92 20.18 4.30 -3.04
N LYS A 93 21.10 3.44 -3.48
CA LYS A 93 22.54 3.71 -3.45
C LYS A 93 22.95 4.90 -4.31
N VAL A 94 22.26 5.12 -5.44
CA VAL A 94 22.53 6.30 -6.28
C VAL A 94 22.04 7.57 -5.58
N LEU A 95 20.84 7.54 -5.00
CA LEU A 95 20.27 8.68 -4.27
C LEU A 95 21.10 9.05 -3.03
N GLU A 96 21.60 8.05 -2.30
CA GLU A 96 22.49 8.23 -1.14
C GLU A 96 23.75 9.02 -1.55
N LYS A 97 24.42 8.59 -2.62
CA LYS A 97 25.62 9.27 -3.14
C LYS A 97 25.37 10.68 -3.67
N MET A 98 24.13 11.00 -4.07
CA MET A 98 23.75 12.33 -4.54
C MET A 98 23.45 13.29 -3.38
N ASN A 99 23.26 12.78 -2.17
CA ASN A 99 22.91 13.55 -0.99
C ASN A 99 24.13 13.84 -0.08
N GLU A 100 25.32 13.42 -0.50
CA GLU A 100 26.63 13.81 0.05
C GLU A 100 27.17 15.07 -0.63
#